data_AF-A0A5S9NWI5-F1
#
_entry.id   AF-A0A5S9NWI5-F1
#
_cell.length_a   1.000
_cell.length_b   1.000
_cell.length_c   1.000
_cell.angle_alpha   90.00
_cell.angle_beta   90.00
_cell.angle_gamma   90.00
#
_symmetry.space_group_name_H-M   'P 1'
#
loop_
_entity.id
_entity.type
_entity.pdbx_description
1 polymer ?
#
loop_
_entity_poly.entity_id
_entity_poly.type
_entity_poly.pdbx_seq_one_letter_code
_entity_poly.pdbx_strand_id
1 'polypeptide(L)'
;MAHYQEYLTGSFQATIHHLSDCGQLFILMPESQEPVPAVATFQLPAKEWQPGMTVMVTVTDTNSTPVVTGRIFDCVIASTPEKLCLEATESIEIGVGDNRFIINQHRAVLKAAAIISRAFGLNKIRGSSVRIN
;
A
#
# COMPACT_ATOMS: atom_id res chain seq x y z
N MET A 1 -8.60 -37.47 2.45
CA MET A 1 -8.59 -36.72 1.19
C MET A 1 -9.60 -35.58 1.36
N ALA A 2 -9.12 -34.37 1.64
CA ALA A 2 -10.00 -33.21 1.75
C ALA A 2 -10.55 -32.89 0.36
N HIS A 3 -11.88 -32.81 0.25
CA HIS A 3 -12.56 -32.45 -0.98
C HIS A 3 -12.27 -30.97 -1.27
N TYR A 4 -11.28 -30.71 -2.14
CA TYR A 4 -11.14 -29.40 -2.77
C TYR A 4 -12.38 -29.20 -3.65
N GLN A 5 -13.37 -28.47 -3.16
CA GLN A 5 -14.40 -27.90 -4.00
C GLN A 5 -13.71 -27.06 -5.09
N GLU A 6 -14.22 -27.15 -6.31
CA GLU A 6 -13.69 -26.51 -7.52
C GLU A 6 -13.53 -25.00 -7.34
N TYR A 7 -12.39 -24.55 -6.80
CA TYR A 7 -12.03 -23.15 -6.93
C TYR A 7 -11.71 -22.92 -8.40
N LEU A 8 -12.54 -22.09 -9.05
CA LEU A 8 -12.25 -21.57 -10.37
C LEU A 8 -10.84 -20.98 -10.36
N THR A 9 -10.04 -21.23 -11.38
CA THR A 9 -8.73 -20.60 -11.52
C THR A 9 -8.91 -19.08 -11.59
N GLY A 10 -8.14 -18.31 -10.83
CA GLY A 10 -8.33 -16.87 -10.77
C GLY A 10 -7.71 -16.21 -9.54
N SER A 11 -8.10 -14.96 -9.30
CA SER A 11 -7.72 -14.21 -8.11
C SER A 11 -8.96 -13.85 -7.29
N PHE A 12 -8.87 -14.06 -5.99
CA PHE A 12 -9.99 -13.96 -5.05
C PHE A 12 -9.55 -13.27 -3.77
N GLN A 13 -10.51 -12.67 -3.08
CA GLN A 13 -10.32 -12.28 -1.69
C GLN A 13 -10.48 -13.51 -0.82
N ALA A 14 -9.58 -13.71 0.14
CA ALA A 14 -9.70 -14.76 1.15
C ALA A 14 -9.41 -14.14 2.52
N THR A 15 -9.71 -14.89 3.58
CA THR A 15 -9.45 -14.43 4.94
C THR A 15 -8.39 -15.30 5.59
N ILE A 16 -7.43 -14.72 6.29
CA ILE A 16 -6.50 -15.47 7.10
C ILE A 16 -7.28 -16.16 8.22
N HIS A 17 -7.16 -17.48 8.31
CA HIS A 17 -7.74 -18.23 9.42
C HIS A 17 -6.74 -18.31 10.57
N HIS A 18 -5.52 -18.79 10.30
CA HIS A 18 -4.46 -18.87 11.30
C HIS A 18 -3.08 -19.07 10.65
N LEU A 19 -2.04 -18.83 11.45
CA LEU A 19 -0.68 -19.26 11.17
C LEU A 19 -0.35 -20.39 12.14
N SER A 20 0.09 -21.53 11.62
CA SER A 20 0.52 -22.66 12.46
C SER A 20 1.88 -22.40 13.12
N ASP A 21 2.21 -23.16 14.15
CA ASP A 21 3.48 -23.06 14.88
C ASP A 21 4.73 -23.27 14.00
N CYS A 22 4.60 -24.02 12.90
CA CYS A 22 5.66 -24.22 11.92
C CYS A 22 5.72 -23.12 10.83
N GLY A 23 4.88 -22.10 10.92
CA GLY A 23 4.83 -20.99 9.96
C GLY A 23 4.03 -21.27 8.69
N GLN A 24 3.30 -22.39 8.61
CA GLN A 24 2.35 -22.64 7.52
C GLN A 24 1.12 -21.76 7.70
N LEU A 25 0.80 -20.97 6.67
CA LEU A 25 -0.39 -20.11 6.63
C LEU A 25 -1.61 -20.91 6.17
N PHE A 26 -2.73 -20.68 6.85
CA PHE A 26 -4.04 -21.24 6.49
C PHE A 26 -5.04 -20.13 6.24
N ILE A 27 -5.74 -20.21 5.11
CA ILE A 27 -6.73 -19.23 4.67
C ILE A 27 -8.10 -19.89 4.51
N LEU A 28 -9.15 -19.09 4.66
CA LEU A 28 -10.50 -19.46 4.29
C LEU A 28 -10.81 -18.82 2.94
N MET A 29 -10.99 -19.66 1.92
CA MET A 29 -11.42 -19.21 0.59
C MET A 29 -12.90 -18.78 0.63
N PRO A 30 -13.37 -17.93 -0.30
CA PRO A 30 -14.79 -17.60 -0.42
C PRO A 30 -15.64 -18.84 -0.45
N GLU A 31 -16.76 -18.82 0.29
CA GLU A 31 -17.75 -19.90 0.35
C GLU A 31 -17.25 -21.24 0.93
N SER A 32 -15.97 -21.32 1.29
CA SER A 32 -15.41 -22.47 2.02
C SER A 32 -15.77 -22.41 3.50
N GLN A 33 -16.02 -23.57 4.10
CA GLN A 33 -16.09 -23.72 5.55
C GLN A 33 -14.78 -24.26 6.16
N GLU A 34 -13.90 -24.82 5.32
CA GLU A 34 -12.65 -25.42 5.78
C GLU A 34 -11.45 -24.57 5.36
N PRO A 35 -10.50 -24.30 6.29
CA PRO A 35 -9.29 -23.58 5.97
C PRO A 35 -8.34 -24.46 5.15
N VAL A 36 -7.71 -23.87 4.13
CA VAL A 36 -6.74 -24.54 3.26
C VAL A 36 -5.34 -23.95 3.46
N PRO A 37 -4.27 -24.75 3.31
CA PRO A 37 -2.92 -24.23 3.36
C PRO A 37 -2.68 -23.27 2.18
N ALA A 38 -1.90 -22.20 2.41
CA ALA A 38 -1.52 -21.24 1.39
C ALA A 38 -0.05 -20.82 1.51
N VAL A 39 0.52 -20.33 0.42
CA VAL A 39 1.91 -19.82 0.37
C VAL A 39 1.90 -18.33 0.08
N ALA A 40 2.62 -17.52 0.85
CA ALA A 40 2.75 -16.09 0.59
C ALA A 40 3.96 -15.78 -0.31
N THR A 41 3.79 -14.89 -1.29
CA THR A 41 4.88 -14.43 -2.17
C THR A 41 5.78 -13.36 -1.53
N PHE A 42 5.43 -12.93 -0.32
CA PHE A 42 6.14 -11.92 0.45
C PHE A 42 6.30 -12.37 1.90
N GLN A 43 7.33 -11.85 2.55
CA GLN A 43 7.61 -12.15 3.95
C GLN A 43 7.01 -11.06 4.85
N LEU A 44 6.27 -11.48 5.86
CA LEU A 44 5.89 -10.64 6.98
C LEU A 44 6.34 -11.29 8.29
N PRO A 45 6.63 -10.49 9.33
CA PRO A 45 6.78 -11.02 10.69
C PRO A 45 5.55 -11.82 11.10
N ALA A 46 5.73 -12.94 11.81
CA ALA A 46 4.62 -13.82 12.23
C ALA A 46 3.48 -13.07 12.94
N LYS A 47 3.83 -12.07 13.77
CA LYS A 47 2.89 -11.20 14.50
C LYS A 47 1.97 -10.35 13.61
N GLU A 48 2.32 -10.17 12.33
CA GLU A 48 1.53 -9.40 11.37
C GLU A 48 0.51 -10.25 10.60
N TRP A 49 0.57 -11.58 10.74
CA TRP A 49 -0.45 -12.48 10.20
C TRP A 49 -1.53 -12.70 11.24
N GLN A 50 -2.57 -11.87 11.21
CA GLN A 50 -3.68 -11.95 12.16
C GLN A 50 -4.87 -12.70 11.54
N PRO A 51 -5.52 -13.61 12.28
CA PRO A 51 -6.81 -14.16 11.91
C PRO A 51 -7.82 -13.06 11.58
N GLY A 52 -8.64 -13.27 10.55
CA GLY A 52 -9.65 -12.29 10.10
C GLY A 52 -9.13 -11.27 9.07
N MET A 53 -7.82 -11.21 8.81
CA MET A 53 -7.29 -10.30 7.79
C MET A 53 -7.69 -10.74 6.38
N THR A 54 -8.13 -9.78 5.57
CA THR A 54 -8.41 -9.99 4.15
C THR A 54 -7.11 -10.00 3.35
N VAL A 55 -6.96 -11.00 2.48
CA VAL A 55 -5.80 -11.16 1.59
C VAL A 55 -6.26 -11.39 0.16
N MET A 56 -5.39 -11.03 -0.79
CA MET A 56 -5.56 -11.39 -2.19
C MET A 56 -4.86 -12.73 -2.44
N VAL A 57 -5.57 -13.66 -3.06
CA VAL A 57 -5.11 -15.01 -3.31
C VAL A 57 -5.27 -15.34 -4.78
N THR A 58 -4.24 -15.95 -5.37
CA THR A 58 -4.26 -16.44 -6.75
C THR A 58 -4.19 -17.97 -6.75
N VAL A 59 -5.07 -18.60 -7.50
CA VAL A 59 -5.13 -20.05 -7.74
C VAL A 59 -4.95 -20.29 -9.23
N THR A 60 -3.87 -20.96 -9.61
CA THR A 60 -3.50 -21.16 -11.03
C THR A 60 -4.09 -22.44 -11.62
N ASP A 61 -4.34 -23.44 -10.79
CA ASP A 61 -5.02 -24.69 -11.14
C ASP A 61 -5.78 -25.23 -9.91
N THR A 62 -6.76 -26.11 -10.14
CA THR A 62 -7.66 -26.63 -9.08
C THR A 62 -6.97 -27.50 -8.04
N ASN A 63 -5.75 -27.99 -8.31
CA ASN A 63 -4.99 -28.85 -7.42
C ASN A 63 -3.80 -28.12 -6.76
N SER A 64 -3.62 -26.85 -7.08
CA SER A 64 -2.51 -26.04 -6.60
C SER A 64 -2.77 -25.52 -5.20
N THR A 65 -1.69 -25.34 -4.44
CA THR A 65 -1.74 -24.59 -3.19
C THR A 65 -2.00 -23.13 -3.52
N PRO A 66 -3.05 -22.49 -2.96
CA PRO A 66 -3.32 -21.08 -3.19
C PRO A 66 -2.14 -20.19 -2.80
N VAL A 67 -1.93 -19.13 -3.58
CA VAL A 67 -0.80 -18.21 -3.41
C VAL A 67 -1.31 -16.85 -2.94
N VAL A 68 -0.91 -16.42 -1.75
CA VAL A 68 -1.21 -15.08 -1.22
C VAL A 68 -0.29 -14.06 -1.91
N THR A 69 -0.87 -13.17 -2.70
CA THR A 69 -0.17 -12.17 -3.52
C THR A 69 -0.24 -10.76 -2.95
N GLY A 70 -1.12 -10.51 -1.98
CA GLY A 70 -1.17 -9.24 -1.28
C GLY A 70 -2.06 -9.26 -0.03
N ARG A 71 -1.96 -8.21 0.78
CA ARG A 71 -2.91 -7.91 1.87
C ARG A 71 -3.92 -6.90 1.39
N ILE A 72 -5.18 -7.11 1.74
CA ILE A 72 -6.25 -6.14 1.52
C ILE A 72 -6.53 -5.51 2.87
N PHE A 73 -6.25 -4.23 2.98
CA PHE A 73 -6.68 -3.46 4.12
C PHE A 73 -8.13 -3.07 3.87
N ASP A 74 -9.01 -3.43 4.80
CA ASP A 74 -10.31 -2.81 4.86
C ASP A 74 -10.06 -1.33 5.13
N CYS A 75 -10.01 -0.56 4.06
CA CYS A 75 -10.20 0.86 4.12
C CYS A 75 -11.66 1.04 4.53
N VAL A 76 -11.93 0.92 5.83
CA VAL A 76 -12.95 1.79 6.41
C VAL A 76 -12.49 3.15 5.93
N ILE A 77 -13.29 3.78 5.06
CA ILE A 77 -13.07 5.16 4.66
C ILE A 77 -13.20 5.95 5.96
N ALA A 78 -12.11 5.97 6.74
CA ALA A 78 -11.85 6.98 7.71
C ALA A 78 -12.03 8.25 6.90
N SER A 79 -13.00 9.06 7.34
CA SER A 79 -13.22 10.43 6.88
C SER A 79 -11.94 10.98 6.29
N THR A 80 -11.99 11.40 5.01
CA THR A 80 -10.86 11.97 4.25
C THR A 80 -9.79 12.48 5.21
N PRO A 81 -8.59 11.86 5.24
CA PRO A 81 -7.67 12.03 6.37
C PRO A 81 -7.47 13.52 6.63
N GLU A 82 -7.67 13.96 7.88
CA GLU A 82 -7.49 15.37 8.24
C GLU A 82 -6.09 15.88 7.88
N LYS A 83 -5.13 14.96 7.79
CA LYS A 83 -3.74 15.22 7.41
C LYS A 83 -3.14 14.05 6.62
N LEU A 84 -2.45 14.37 5.53
CA LEU A 84 -1.53 13.45 4.85
C LEU A 84 -0.11 13.67 5.40
N CYS A 85 0.49 12.63 5.99
CA CYS A 85 1.87 12.65 6.45
C CYS A 85 2.75 11.88 5.46
N LEU A 86 3.77 12.54 4.91
CA LEU A 86 4.81 11.93 4.10
C LEU A 86 6.14 12.09 4.85
N GLU A 87 6.86 10.99 5.05
CA GLU A 87 8.16 10.97 5.72
C GLU A 87 9.23 10.47 4.75
N ALA A 88 10.35 11.19 4.69
CA ALA A 88 11.53 10.79 3.94
C ALA A 88 12.77 11.08 4.79
N THR A 89 13.80 10.25 4.66
CA THR A 89 15.06 10.39 5.39
C THR A 89 15.88 11.59 4.91
N GLU A 90 15.80 11.89 3.61
CA GLU A 90 16.64 12.91 2.97
C GLU A 90 15.83 14.06 2.36
N SER A 91 14.87 13.75 1.48
CA SER A 91 14.04 14.77 0.82
C SER A 91 12.69 14.24 0.33
N ILE A 92 11.69 15.12 0.30
CA ILE A 92 10.40 14.92 -0.34
C ILE A 92 10.33 15.85 -1.56
N GLU A 93 10.08 15.31 -2.75
CA GLU A 93 9.96 16.05 -4.00
C GLU A 93 8.60 15.81 -4.66
N ILE A 94 7.89 16.90 -4.97
CA ILE A 94 6.63 16.89 -5.74
C ILE A 94 6.88 17.63 -7.05
N GLY A 95 6.67 16.96 -8.18
CA GLY A 95 7.02 17.49 -9.50
C GLY A 95 5.90 17.44 -10.54
N VAL A 96 5.82 18.48 -11.37
CA VAL A 96 4.95 18.56 -12.55
C VAL A 96 5.73 19.21 -13.69
N GLY A 97 6.06 18.44 -14.73
CA GLY A 97 6.93 18.91 -15.82
C GLY A 97 8.31 19.31 -15.30
N ASP A 98 8.74 20.55 -15.56
CA ASP A 98 10.00 21.12 -15.04
C ASP A 98 9.85 21.81 -13.67
N ASN A 99 8.61 21.91 -13.15
CA ASN A 99 8.36 22.52 -11.86
C ASN A 99 8.54 21.51 -10.75
N ARG A 100 9.14 21.94 -9.63
CA ARG A 100 9.44 21.10 -8.46
C ARG A 100 9.20 21.85 -7.16
N PHE A 101 8.55 21.19 -6.21
CA PHE A 101 8.53 21.56 -4.81
C PHE A 101 9.31 20.51 -4.02
N ILE A 102 10.40 20.93 -3.36
CA ILE A 102 11.35 20.05 -2.71
C ILE A 102 11.48 20.48 -1.25
N ILE A 103 11.22 19.56 -0.31
CA ILE A 103 11.48 19.74 1.11
C ILE A 103 12.63 18.81 1.49
N ASN A 104 13.62 19.32 2.21
CA ASN A 104 14.65 18.50 2.84
C ASN A 104 14.90 18.97 4.29
N GLN A 105 15.85 18.33 4.98
CA GLN A 105 16.15 18.62 6.39
C GLN A 105 16.53 20.09 6.69
N HIS A 106 16.90 20.87 5.67
CA HIS A 106 17.45 22.21 5.85
C HIS A 106 16.61 23.31 5.19
N ARG A 107 15.74 22.98 4.23
CA ARG A 107 15.02 23.99 3.44
C ARG A 107 13.82 23.44 2.69
N ALA A 108 12.90 24.34 2.35
CA ALA A 108 11.91 24.15 1.30
C ALA A 108 12.29 24.98 0.05
N VAL A 109 12.24 24.35 -1.12
CA VAL A 109 12.61 24.95 -2.42
C VAL A 109 11.47 24.80 -3.40
N LEU A 110 11.05 25.92 -4.00
CA LEU A 110 10.15 25.94 -5.16
C LEU A 110 10.94 26.34 -6.41
N LYS A 111 11.03 25.41 -7.36
CA LYS A 111 11.56 25.63 -8.71
C LYS A 111 10.38 25.69 -9.68
N ALA A 112 10.18 26.82 -10.33
CA ALA A 112 9.18 26.93 -11.38
C ALA A 112 9.55 28.00 -12.40
N ALA A 113 9.04 27.86 -13.62
CA ALA A 113 9.21 28.87 -14.66
C ALA A 113 8.63 30.25 -14.27
N ALA A 114 7.58 30.25 -13.45
CA ALA A 114 7.01 31.44 -12.85
C ALA A 114 6.52 31.15 -11.44
N ILE A 115 6.82 32.06 -10.49
CA ILE A 115 6.35 31.98 -9.11
C ILE A 115 5.60 33.27 -8.79
N ILE A 116 4.36 33.14 -8.31
CA ILE A 116 3.50 34.27 -7.93
C ILE A 116 3.32 34.23 -6.41
N SER A 117 3.90 35.20 -5.70
CA SER A 117 3.64 35.41 -4.27
C SER A 117 2.58 36.49 -4.10
N ARG A 118 1.58 36.25 -3.23
CA ARG A 118 0.51 37.20 -2.89
C ARG A 118 0.61 37.76 -1.48
N ALA A 119 1.70 37.49 -0.75
CA ALA A 119 1.92 38.09 0.57
C ALA A 119 2.40 39.54 0.40
N PHE A 120 1.58 40.52 0.84
CA PHE A 120 1.86 41.96 0.85
C PHE A 120 2.37 42.55 -0.47
N GLY A 121 1.56 42.43 -1.53
CA GLY A 121 1.85 42.99 -2.86
C GLY A 121 2.22 41.92 -3.88
N LEU A 122 1.77 42.11 -5.12
CA LEU A 122 2.03 41.21 -6.24
C LEU A 122 3.51 41.33 -6.67
N ASN A 123 4.37 40.55 -6.03
CA ASN A 123 5.76 40.40 -6.47
C ASN A 123 5.86 39.25 -7.46
N LYS A 124 5.91 39.58 -8.76
CA LYS A 124 6.26 38.60 -9.80
C LYS A 124 7.77 38.37 -9.75
N ILE A 125 8.21 37.28 -9.13
CA ILE A 125 9.62 36.90 -9.11
C ILE A 125 9.94 36.20 -10.43
N ARG A 126 10.56 36.94 -11.36
CA ARG A 126 11.15 36.36 -12.57
C ARG A 126 12.59 35.92 -12.23
N GLY A 127 12.71 34.70 -11.72
CA GLY A 127 13.97 34.07 -11.34
C GLY A 127 13.67 32.64 -10.91
N SER A 128 14.46 31.69 -11.40
CA SER A 128 14.19 30.24 -11.45
C SER A 128 14.05 29.52 -10.10
N SER A 129 14.07 30.23 -8.95
CA SER A 129 13.84 29.63 -7.64
C SER A 129 13.41 30.66 -6.60
N VAL A 130 12.45 30.30 -5.74
CA VAL A 130 12.14 31.02 -4.49
C VAL A 130 12.60 30.18 -3.31
N ARG A 131 13.27 30.84 -2.36
CA ARG A 131 13.75 30.26 -1.10
C ARG A 131 12.90 30.83 0.03
N ILE A 132 12.35 29.95 0.86
CA ILE A 132 11.62 30.32 2.09
C ILE A 132 12.46 29.78 3.25
N ASN A 133 12.89 30.69 4.13
CA ASN A 133 13.60 30.36 5.37
C ASN A 133 12.60 30.32 6.52
#